data_AF-A0A2K2FKR7-F1
#
_entry.id   AF-A0A2K2FKR7-F1
#
_cell.length_a   1.000
_cell.length_b   1.000
_cell.length_c   1.000
_cell.angle_alpha   90.00
_cell.angle_beta   90.00
_cell.angle_gamma   90.00
#
_symmetry.space_group_name_H-M   'P 1'
#
loop_
_entity.id
_entity.type
_entity.pdbx_description
1 polymer ?
#
loop_
_entity_poly.entity_id
_entity_poly.type
_entity_poly.pdbx_seq_one_letter_code
_entity_poly.pdbx_strand_id
1 'polypeptide(L)'
;MTDITYSIGVFIVILAAGCVVNLLERHYVVQLSGIAFFVLFAAFKAYQIVAIHDSISPSQLYQLLLPMFSGICACLISMVLGFFLFPSLRKRFKD
;
A
#
# COMPACT_ATOMS: atom_id res chain seq x y z
N MET A 1 16.90 5.15 10.31
CA MET A 1 16.71 5.85 9.03
C MET A 1 16.10 4.83 8.08
N THR A 2 14.82 4.94 7.77
CA THR A 2 14.18 4.08 6.76
C THR A 2 14.59 4.61 5.40
N ASP A 3 15.45 3.89 4.70
CA ASP A 3 15.95 4.31 3.40
C ASP A 3 14.80 4.38 2.39
N ILE A 4 14.78 5.43 1.58
CA ILE A 4 13.80 5.62 0.49
C ILE A 4 13.71 4.37 -0.39
N THR A 5 14.84 3.69 -0.58
CA THR A 5 14.98 2.41 -1.27
C THR A 5 14.06 1.33 -0.70
N TYR A 6 13.94 1.23 0.63
CA TYR A 6 13.04 0.26 1.27
C TYR A 6 11.58 0.58 0.96
N SER A 7 11.18 1.84 1.07
CA SER A 7 9.81 2.27 0.76
C SER A 7 9.43 2.04 -0.71
N ILE A 8 10.37 2.25 -1.63
CA ILE A 8 10.20 1.93 -3.06
C ILE A 8 10.08 0.42 -3.26
N GLY A 9 10.89 -0.39 -2.57
CA GLY A 9 10.79 -1.84 -2.61
C GLY A 9 9.41 -2.34 -2.16
N VAL A 10 8.93 -1.84 -1.01
CA VAL A 10 7.58 -2.13 -0.49
C VAL A 10 6.50 -1.74 -1.49
N PHE A 11 6.64 -0.57 -2.13
CA PHE A 11 5.71 -0.13 -3.17
C PHE A 11 5.66 -1.10 -4.36
N ILE A 12 6.81 -1.49 -4.90
CA ILE A 12 6.87 -2.37 -6.08
C ILE A 12 6.29 -3.76 -5.76
N VAL A 13 6.64 -4.33 -4.61
CA VAL A 13 6.17 -5.66 -4.20
C VAL A 13 4.65 -5.66 -4.04
N ILE A 14 4.09 -4.67 -3.35
CA ILE A 14 2.64 -4.56 -3.13
C ILE A 14 1.92 -4.27 -4.44
N LEU A 15 2.48 -3.44 -5.32
CA LEU A 15 1.89 -3.17 -6.64
C LEU A 15 1.83 -4.44 -7.49
N ALA A 16 2.92 -5.21 -7.54
CA ALA A 16 2.96 -6.48 -8.27
C ALA A 16 1.96 -7.48 -7.70
N ALA A 17 1.90 -7.65 -6.37
CA ALA A 17 0.92 -8.50 -5.71
C ALA A 17 -0.52 -8.05 -5.99
N GLY A 18 -0.79 -6.75 -5.94
CA GLY A 18 -2.09 -6.17 -6.26
C GLY A 18 -2.51 -6.45 -7.70
N CYS A 19 -1.60 -6.36 -8.67
CA CYS A 19 -1.87 -6.69 -10.06
C CYS A 19 -2.27 -8.16 -10.24
N VAL A 20 -1.66 -9.09 -9.49
CA VAL A 20 -2.04 -10.51 -9.50
C VAL A 20 -3.43 -10.69 -8.90
N VAL A 21 -3.70 -10.06 -7.75
CA VAL A 21 -5.01 -10.10 -7.09
C VAL A 21 -6.10 -9.52 -8.00
N ASN A 22 -5.75 -8.60 -8.89
CA ASN A 22 -6.69 -8.00 -9.83
C ASN A 22 -7.24 -8.94 -10.91
N LEU A 23 -6.67 -10.13 -11.06
CA LEU A 23 -7.30 -11.19 -11.86
C LEU A 23 -8.53 -11.80 -11.18
N LEU A 24 -8.72 -11.60 -9.87
CA LEU A 24 -9.87 -12.11 -9.14
C LEU A 24 -11.07 -11.15 -9.26
N GLU A 25 -12.28 -11.70 -9.34
CA GLU A 25 -13.52 -10.93 -9.45
C GLU A 25 -13.81 -10.02 -8.25
N ARG A 26 -13.25 -10.31 -7.07
CA ARG A 26 -13.41 -9.51 -5.84
C ARG A 26 -12.12 -8.83 -5.39
N HIS A 27 -11.26 -8.45 -6.33
CA HIS A 27 -9.98 -7.78 -6.08
C HIS A 27 -10.09 -6.56 -5.17
N TYR A 28 -11.19 -5.80 -5.28
CA TYR A 28 -11.42 -4.61 -4.47
C TYR A 28 -11.46 -4.91 -2.97
N VAL A 29 -12.01 -6.05 -2.55
CA VAL A 29 -12.12 -6.43 -1.13
C VAL A 29 -10.74 -6.67 -0.53
N VAL A 30 -9.88 -7.37 -1.26
CA VAL A 30 -8.51 -7.70 -0.81
C VAL A 30 -7.68 -6.43 -0.73
N GLN A 31 -7.73 -5.56 -1.74
CA GLN A 31 -7.02 -4.28 -1.73
C GLN A 31 -7.51 -3.35 -0.61
N LEU A 32 -8.83 -3.25 -0.38
CA LEU A 32 -9.38 -2.46 0.73
C LEU A 32 -8.91 -2.99 2.10
N SER A 33 -8.89 -4.32 2.26
CA SER A 33 -8.41 -4.95 3.49
C SER A 33 -6.93 -4.67 3.75
N GLY A 34 -6.11 -4.68 2.70
CA GLY A 34 -4.69 -4.31 2.78
C GLY A 34 -4.50 -2.84 3.18
N ILE A 35 -5.28 -1.92 2.60
CA ILE A 35 -5.26 -0.50 2.98
C ILE A 35 -5.65 -0.33 4.46
N ALA A 36 -6.74 -0.96 4.90
CA ALA A 36 -7.19 -0.90 6.28
C ALA A 36 -6.11 -1.42 7.25
N PHE A 37 -5.44 -2.52 6.89
CA PHE A 37 -4.33 -3.06 7.66
C PHE A 37 -3.15 -2.08 7.75
N PHE A 38 -2.72 -1.49 6.63
CA PHE A 38 -1.63 -0.51 6.63
C PHE A 38 -1.98 0.75 7.44
N VAL A 39 -3.21 1.24 7.36
CA VAL A 39 -3.67 2.38 8.14
C VAL A 39 -3.65 2.07 9.65
N LEU A 40 -4.18 0.91 10.05
CA LEU A 40 -4.16 0.47 11.44
C LEU A 40 -2.74 0.30 11.97
N PHE A 41 -1.88 -0.34 11.18
CA PHE A 41 -0.48 -0.56 11.54
C PHE A 41 0.30 0.76 11.64
N ALA A 42 0.02 1.72 10.75
CA ALA A 42 0.59 3.07 10.80
C ALA A 42 0.16 3.83 12.06
N ALA A 43 -1.12 3.76 12.42
CA ALA A 43 -1.63 4.38 13.65
C ALA A 43 -0.99 3.76 14.90
N PHE A 44 -0.88 2.43 14.95
CA PHE A 44 -0.25 1.73 16.07
C PHE A 44 1.24 2.07 16.20
N LYS A 45 1.95 2.11 15.07
CA LYS A 45 3.36 2.52 15.02
C LYS A 45 3.53 3.97 15.45
N ALA A 46 2.73 4.89 14.94
CA ALA A 46 2.77 6.29 15.34
C ALA A 46 2.55 6.45 16.86
N TYR A 47 1.56 5.73 17.42
CA TYR A 47 1.31 5.74 18.86
C TYR A 47 2.51 5.22 19.68
N GLN A 48 3.09 4.08 19.29
CA GLN A 48 4.28 3.54 19.97
C GLN A 48 5.46 4.52 19.94
N ILE A 49 5.69 5.15 18.79
CA ILE A 49 6.80 6.08 18.58
C ILE A 49 6.64 7.33 19.47
N VAL A 50 5.43 7.90 19.52
CA VAL A 50 5.12 9.06 20.37
C VAL A 50 5.17 8.70 21.86
N ALA A 51 4.77 7.48 22.24
CA ALA A 51 4.81 7.03 23.63
C ALA A 51 6.23 6.76 24.16
N ILE A 52 7.18 6.44 23.27
CA ILE A 52 8.56 6.08 23.65
C ILE A 52 9.51 7.30 23.57
N HIS A 53 9.21 8.28 22.71
CA HIS A 53 10.09 9.42 22.48
C HIS A 53 9.39 10.74 22.82
N ASP A 54 9.86 11.41 23.89
CA ASP A 54 9.37 12.71 24.36
C ASP A 54 9.52 13.85 23.33
N SER A 55 10.45 13.72 22.37
CA SER A 55 10.70 14.74 21.35
C SER A 55 11.08 14.11 20.01
N ILE A 56 10.09 13.65 19.25
CA ILE A 56 10.30 13.24 17.86
C ILE A 56 9.97 14.37 16.90
N SER A 57 10.87 14.60 15.93
CA SER A 57 10.58 15.57 14.88
C SER A 57 9.51 15.02 13.92
N PRO A 58 8.60 15.86 13.41
CA PRO A 58 7.61 15.43 12.42
C PRO A 58 8.23 14.78 11.19
N SER A 59 9.44 15.21 10.80
CA SER A 59 10.18 14.64 9.66
C SER A 59 10.65 13.20 9.91
N GLN A 60 11.08 12.88 11.14
CA GLN A 60 11.46 11.52 11.52
C GLN A 60 10.25 10.59 11.58
N LEU A 61 9.14 11.08 12.13
CA LEU A 61 7.86 10.35 12.15
C LEU A 61 7.42 10.03 10.71
N TYR A 62 7.45 11.03 9.82
CA TYR A 62 7.09 10.86 8.42
C TYR A 62 7.94 9.81 7.72
N GLN A 63 9.27 9.85 7.89
CA GLN A 63 10.17 8.84 7.31
C GLN A 63 9.87 7.43 7.81
N LEU A 64 9.48 7.26 9.09
CA LEU A 64 9.11 5.95 9.63
C LEU A 64 7.78 5.44 9.08
N LEU A 65 6.82 6.33 8.82
CA LEU A 65 5.51 5.97 8.27
C LEU A 65 5.52 5.81 6.74
N LEU A 66 6.56 6.33 6.07
CA LEU A 66 6.69 6.36 4.61
C LEU A 66 6.49 5.00 3.91
N PRO A 67 7.03 3.87 4.42
CA PRO A 67 6.78 2.56 3.80
C PRO A 67 5.30 2.13 3.88
N MET A 68 4.59 2.51 4.93
CA MET A 68 3.16 2.18 5.07
C MET A 68 2.33 3.02 4.12
N PHE A 69 2.65 4.31 3.99
CA PHE A 69 2.03 5.16 2.98
C PHE A 69 2.34 4.69 1.56
N SER A 70 3.56 4.22 1.28
CA SER A 70 3.89 3.67 -0.04
C SER A 70 3.08 2.42 -0.34
N GLY A 71 2.87 1.53 0.64
CA GLY A 71 2.00 0.37 0.50
C GLY A 71 0.55 0.72 0.23
N ILE A 72 0.00 1.72 0.93
CA ILE A 72 -1.36 2.24 0.68
C ILE A 72 -1.48 2.78 -0.74
N CYS A 73 -0.52 3.60 -1.18
CA CYS A 73 -0.49 4.13 -2.54
C CYS A 73 -0.41 3.02 -3.58
N ALA A 74 0.41 2.00 -3.37
CA ALA A 74 0.52 0.84 -4.26
C ALA A 74 -0.81 0.09 -4.39
N CYS A 75 -1.52 -0.14 -3.28
CA CYS A 75 -2.85 -0.76 -3.27
C CYS A 75 -3.87 0.08 -4.06
N LEU A 76 -3.89 1.40 -3.85
CA LEU A 76 -4.80 2.32 -4.55
C LEU A 76 -4.52 2.38 -6.05
N ILE A 77 -3.25 2.50 -6.44
CA ILE A 77 -2.84 2.51 -7.86
C ILE A 77 -3.20 1.17 -8.51
N SER A 78 -2.93 0.06 -7.83
CA SER A 78 -3.30 -1.27 -8.30
C SER A 78 -4.82 -1.41 -8.50
N MET A 79 -5.63 -0.85 -7.60
CA MET A 79 -7.09 -0.83 -7.73
C MET A 79 -7.55 -0.03 -8.95
N VAL A 80 -6.96 1.16 -9.18
CA VAL A 80 -7.26 2.01 -10.34
C VAL A 80 -6.86 1.31 -11.65
N LEU A 81 -5.64 0.77 -11.72
CA LEU A 81 -5.19 -0.04 -12.85
C LEU A 81 -6.13 -1.25 -13.06
N GLY A 82 -6.62 -1.79 -11.97
CA GLY A 82 -7.56 -2.88 -11.96
C GLY A 82 -8.90 -2.59 -12.61
N PHE A 83 -9.47 -1.43 -12.29
CA PHE A 83 -10.72 -0.98 -12.91
C PHE A 83 -10.53 -0.49 -14.35
N PHE A 84 -9.34 -0.01 -14.73
CA PHE A 84 -9.11 0.58 -16.05
C PHE A 84 -8.58 -0.42 -17.09
N LEU A 85 -7.56 -1.20 -16.74
CA LEU A 85 -6.86 -2.10 -17.67
C LEU A 85 -7.49 -3.49 -17.73
N PHE A 86 -7.86 -4.08 -16.59
CA PHE A 86 -8.32 -5.46 -16.55
C PHE A 86 -9.68 -5.72 -17.20
N PRO A 87 -10.70 -4.83 -17.19
CA PRO A 87 -11.92 -5.11 -17.96
C PRO A 87 -11.66 -5.13 -19.47
N SER A 88 -10.72 -4.33 -19.97
CA SER A 88 -10.30 -4.34 -21.37
C SER A 88 -9.52 -5.61 -21.73
N LEU A 89 -8.62 -6.06 -20.83
CA LEU A 89 -7.88 -7.32 -20.98
C LEU A 89 -8.79 -8.56 -20.86
N ARG A 90 -9.73 -8.57 -19.92
CA ARG A 90 -10.68 -9.68 -19.71
C ARG A 90 -11.62 -9.85 -20.90
N LYS A 91 -11.95 -8.76 -21.61
CA LYS A 91 -12.69 -8.84 -22.88
C LYS A 91 -11.85 -9.47 -24.00
N ARG A 92 -10.55 -9.16 -24.09
CA ARG A 92 -9.66 -9.72 -25.12
C ARG A 92 -9.28 -11.19 -24.93
N PHE A 93 -9.31 -11.71 -23.70
CA PHE A 93 -8.99 -13.10 -23.40
C PHE A 93 -10.21 -14.03 -23.37
N LYS A 94 -11.42 -13.48 -23.58
CA LYS A 94 -12.67 -14.26 -23.62
C LYS A 94 -13.07 -14.65 -25.06
N ASP A 95 -12.42 -14.07 -26.06
CA ASP A 95 -12.43 -14.51 -27.46
C ASP A 95 -11.22 -15.42 -27.72
#